data_AF-A0A4Q8U084-F1
#
_entry.id   AF-A0A4Q8U084-F1
#
_cell.length_a   1.000
_cell.length_b   1.000
_cell.length_c   1.000
_cell.angle_alpha   90.00
_cell.angle_beta   90.00
_cell.angle_gamma   90.00
#
_symmetry.space_group_name_H-M   'P 1'
#
loop_
_entity.id
_entity.type
_entity.pdbx_description
1 polymer ?
#
loop_
_entity_poly.entity_id
_entity_poly.type
_entity_poly.pdbx_seq_one_letter_code
_entity_poly.pdbx_strand_id
1 'polypeptide(L)'
;MSKDELLYRVQFISNGERYELYVKSLTQGSLFGFVEIGDFVWDTHTSVVLDPSHEKLKSEFSDVTNTYIPMHNILRIDAVKKQGTAKITKLSDKVTAFPNPIYTPNKE
;
A
#
# COMPACT_ATOMS: atom_id res chain seq x y z
N MET A 1 -3.65 0.42 28.73
CA MET A 1 -3.56 -0.72 27.81
C MET A 1 -2.53 -0.35 26.75
N SER A 2 -1.33 -0.91 26.78
CA SER A 2 -0.36 -0.73 25.69
C SER A 2 -1.00 -1.30 24.44
N LYS A 3 -1.45 -0.41 23.55
CA LYS A 3 -1.97 -0.76 22.23
C LYS A 3 -0.84 -1.53 21.54
N ASP A 4 -0.95 -2.84 21.42
CA ASP A 4 -0.09 -3.60 20.52
C ASP A 4 -0.08 -2.80 19.21
N GLU A 5 1.07 -2.28 18.82
CA GLU A 5 1.17 -1.40 17.66
C GLU A 5 0.74 -2.23 16.44
N LEU A 6 -0.49 -1.99 15.98
CA LEU A 6 -1.08 -2.72 14.88
C LEU A 6 -0.23 -2.45 13.64
N LEU A 7 0.36 -3.51 13.09
CA LEU A 7 1.10 -3.46 11.85
C LEU A 7 0.23 -4.04 10.75
N TYR A 8 -0.01 -3.25 9.70
CA TYR A 8 -0.77 -3.67 8.54
C TYR A 8 0.15 -3.86 7.35
N ARG A 9 0.00 -4.98 6.65
CA ARG A 9 0.54 -5.18 5.32
C ARG A 9 -0.53 -4.83 4.29
N VAL A 10 -0.25 -3.81 3.48
CA VAL A 10 -1.17 -3.30 2.46
C VAL A 10 -0.59 -3.62 1.08
N GLN A 11 -1.36 -4.33 0.27
CA GLN A 11 -1.02 -4.67 -1.10
C GLN A 11 -1.98 -4.00 -2.06
N PHE A 12 -1.45 -3.28 -3.04
CA PHE A 12 -2.26 -2.55 -4.02
C PHE A 12 -1.54 -2.44 -5.37
N ILE A 13 -2.28 -2.04 -6.40
CA ILE A 13 -1.75 -1.78 -7.74
C ILE A 13 -1.72 -0.27 -7.97
N SER A 14 -0.60 0.23 -8.50
CA SER A 14 -0.47 1.60 -8.99
C SER A 14 0.43 1.59 -10.23
N ASN A 15 0.00 2.26 -11.30
CA ASN A 15 0.77 2.41 -12.55
C ASN A 15 1.33 1.10 -13.14
N GLY A 16 0.58 -0.01 -13.03
CA GLY A 16 1.03 -1.32 -13.51
C GLY A 16 2.09 -1.98 -12.64
N GLU A 17 2.36 -1.45 -11.44
CA GLU A 17 3.22 -2.05 -10.45
C GLU A 17 2.39 -2.48 -9.23
N ARG A 18 2.72 -3.63 -8.64
CA ARG A 18 2.17 -4.09 -7.37
C ARG A 18 3.07 -3.57 -6.25
N TYR A 19 2.46 -2.85 -5.32
CA TYR A 19 3.09 -2.34 -4.12
C TYR A 19 2.74 -3.25 -2.94
N GLU A 20 3.73 -3.53 -2.09
CA GLU A 20 3.56 -4.13 -0.78
C GLU A 20 4.22 -3.24 0.27
N LEU A 21 3.40 -2.62 1.13
CA LEU A 21 3.81 -1.68 2.16
C LEU A 21 3.40 -2.17 3.54
N TYR A 22 4.17 -1.75 4.55
CA TYR A 22 3.87 -1.97 5.96
C TYR A 22 3.59 -0.62 6.63
N VAL A 23 2.47 -0.51 7.33
CA VAL A 23 1.97 0.76 7.89
C VAL A 23 1.38 0.53 9.28
N LYS A 24 1.47 1.55 10.16
CA LYS A 24 0.79 1.53 11.48
C LYS A 24 -0.56 2.24 11.46
N SER A 25 -0.76 3.17 10.52
CA SER A 25 -2.01 3.88 10.35
C SER A 25 -2.77 3.34 9.14
N LEU A 26 -4.03 2.95 9.37
CA LEU A 26 -4.98 2.50 8.38
C LEU A 26 -6.35 3.07 8.74
N THR A 27 -6.95 3.86 7.83
CA THR A 27 -8.28 4.43 8.03
C THR A 27 -9.06 4.53 6.73
N GLN A 28 -10.39 4.42 6.82
CA GLN A 28 -11.27 4.87 5.76
C GLN A 28 -11.39 6.39 5.94
N GLY A 29 -10.49 7.13 5.30
CA GLY A 29 -10.33 8.57 5.50
C GLY A 29 -11.57 9.40 5.09
N SER A 30 -11.46 10.73 5.18
CA SER A 30 -12.54 11.66 4.81
C SER A 30 -12.88 11.64 3.31
N LEU A 31 -11.99 11.09 2.48
CA LEU A 31 -12.18 10.98 1.04
C LEU A 31 -12.94 9.70 0.68
N PHE A 32 -14.17 9.85 0.23
CA PHE A 32 -15.03 8.74 -0.17
C PHE A 32 -14.39 7.89 -1.29
N GLY A 33 -14.39 6.57 -1.11
CA GLY A 33 -13.84 5.61 -2.07
C GLY A 33 -12.33 5.37 -1.97
N PHE A 34 -11.66 5.94 -0.96
CA PHE A 34 -10.23 5.78 -0.71
C PHE A 34 -9.97 5.17 0.67
N VAL A 35 -8.89 4.39 0.74
CA VAL A 35 -8.29 3.97 2.00
C VAL A 35 -7.04 4.80 2.22
N GLU A 36 -6.94 5.40 3.39
CA GLU A 36 -5.79 6.18 3.81
C GLU A 36 -4.86 5.30 4.63
N ILE A 37 -3.60 5.31 4.25
CA ILE A 37 -2.51 4.62 4.95
C ILE A 37 -1.42 5.60 5.32
N GLY A 38 -0.74 5.39 6.44
CA GLY A 38 0.34 6.26 6.91
C GLY A 38 1.19 5.59 8.00
N ASP A 39 2.13 6.32 8.56
CA ASP A 39 3.13 5.77 9.49
C ASP A 39 3.86 4.57 8.87
N PHE A 40 4.50 4.80 7.72
CA PHE A 40 5.21 3.78 6.96
C PHE A 40 6.35 3.17 7.77
N VAL A 41 6.41 1.83 7.76
CA VAL A 41 7.42 1.06 8.47
C VAL A 41 8.40 0.48 7.47
N TRP A 42 9.65 0.93 7.56
CA TRP A 42 10.74 0.48 6.70
C TRP A 42 11.58 -0.56 7.42
N ASP A 43 12.07 -1.54 6.68
CA ASP A 43 12.98 -2.53 7.22
C ASP A 43 14.39 -1.93 7.21
N THR A 44 15.06 -1.90 8.36
CA THR A 44 16.43 -1.39 8.47
C THR A 44 17.48 -2.48 8.29
N HIS A 45 17.09 -3.68 7.80
CA HIS A 45 18.02 -4.79 7.64
C HIS A 45 19.27 -4.38 6.85
N THR A 46 20.37 -4.29 7.62
CA THR A 46 21.71 -3.83 7.24
C THR A 46 22.46 -4.93 6.48
N SER A 47 21.77 -5.65 5.60
CA SER A 47 22.39 -6.69 4.79
C SER A 47 22.93 -6.05 3.52
N VAL A 48 24.17 -6.40 3.20
CA VAL A 48 25.09 -5.75 2.24
C VAL A 48 24.59 -5.75 0.78
N VAL A 49 23.37 -6.22 0.51
CA VAL A 49 22.72 -6.21 -0.80
C VAL A 49 21.38 -5.48 -0.69
N LEU A 50 21.41 -4.18 -1.00
CA LEU A 50 20.21 -3.35 -1.08
C LEU A 50 19.38 -3.76 -2.30
N ASP A 51 18.11 -4.15 -2.10
CA ASP A 51 17.19 -4.38 -3.21
C ASP A 51 16.78 -3.01 -3.80
N PRO A 52 17.07 -2.73 -5.09
CA PRO A 52 16.73 -1.46 -5.71
C PRO A 52 15.22 -1.14 -5.66
N SER A 53 14.37 -2.16 -5.58
CA SER A 53 12.91 -2.01 -5.47
C SER A 53 12.50 -1.46 -4.09
N HIS A 54 13.24 -1.82 -3.05
CA HIS A 54 13.02 -1.33 -1.69
C HIS A 54 13.46 0.14 -1.55
N GLU A 55 14.65 0.48 -2.05
CA GLU A 55 15.16 1.85 -2.03
C GLU A 55 14.28 2.80 -2.85
N LYS A 56 13.77 2.34 -4.01
CA LYS A 56 12.79 3.10 -4.80
C LYS A 56 11.55 3.44 -3.97
N LEU A 57 10.96 2.46 -3.26
CA LEU A 57 9.82 2.70 -2.38
C LEU A 57 10.15 3.70 -1.28
N LYS A 58 11.26 3.47 -0.58
CA LYS A 58 11.66 4.31 0.54
C LYS A 58 11.87 5.76 0.10
N SER A 59 12.44 5.97 -1.09
CA SER A 59 12.59 7.28 -1.72
C SER A 59 11.25 7.87 -2.15
N GLU A 60 10.36 7.08 -2.76
CA GLU A 60 9.04 7.53 -3.21
C GLU A 60 8.15 7.99 -2.04
N PHE A 61 8.29 7.37 -0.87
CA PHE A 61 7.49 7.65 0.32
C PHE A 61 8.28 8.37 1.44
N SER A 62 9.51 8.88 1.19
CA SER A 62 10.34 9.50 2.22
C SER A 62 9.71 10.77 2.81
N ASP A 63 9.06 11.56 1.95
CA ASP A 63 8.42 12.83 2.31
C ASP A 63 6.89 12.72 2.30
N VAL A 64 6.35 11.50 2.32
CA VAL A 64 4.91 11.23 2.29
C VAL A 64 4.44 10.82 3.69
N THR A 65 3.53 11.60 4.27
CA THR A 65 2.94 11.25 5.57
C THR A 65 1.79 10.26 5.42
N ASN A 66 0.94 10.45 4.41
CA ASN A 66 -0.28 9.70 4.16
C ASN A 66 -0.47 9.47 2.67
N THR A 67 -0.93 8.26 2.31
CA THR A 67 -1.27 7.89 0.94
C THR A 67 -2.73 7.47 0.87
N TYR A 68 -3.45 8.01 -0.11
CA TYR A 68 -4.85 7.69 -0.37
C TYR A 68 -4.92 6.74 -1.56
N ILE A 69 -5.29 5.49 -1.29
CA ILE A 69 -5.37 4.44 -2.31
C ILE A 69 -6.84 4.23 -2.67
N PRO A 70 -7.22 4.34 -3.96
CA PRO A 70 -8.58 3.97 -4.39
C PRO A 70 -8.89 2.54 -3.97
N MET A 71 -10.08 2.30 -3.41
CA MET A 71 -10.45 0.97 -2.90
C MET A 71 -10.34 -0.14 -3.95
N HIS A 72 -10.60 0.17 -5.23
CA HIS A 72 -10.49 -0.81 -6.33
C HIS A 72 -9.04 -1.18 -6.68
N ASN A 73 -8.05 -0.39 -6.27
CA ASN A 73 -6.64 -0.69 -6.48
C ASN A 73 -6.07 -1.58 -5.37
N ILE A 74 -6.77 -1.71 -4.24
CA ILE A 74 -6.32 -2.52 -3.11
C ILE A 74 -6.54 -4.00 -3.45
N LEU A 75 -5.47 -4.77 -3.38
CA LEU A 75 -5.50 -6.22 -3.52
C LEU A 75 -5.82 -6.90 -2.19
N ARG A 76 -5.18 -6.44 -1.10
CA ARG A 76 -5.30 -7.08 0.22
C ARG A 76 -4.78 -6.17 1.33
N ILE A 77 -5.42 -6.24 2.49
CA ILE A 77 -4.94 -5.65 3.75
C ILE A 77 -4.93 -6.73 4.82
N ASP A 78 -3.78 -6.97 5.45
CA ASP A 78 -3.64 -7.93 6.55
C ASP A 78 -3.09 -7.23 7.79
N ALA A 79 -3.68 -7.46 8.97
CA ALA A 79 -3.01 -7.18 10.24
C ALA A 79 -2.00 -8.31 10.53
N VAL A 80 -0.72 -7.97 10.66
CA VAL A 80 0.38 -8.94 10.76
C VAL A 80 1.16 -8.75 12.06
N LYS A 81 1.70 -9.85 12.60
CA LYS A 81 2.54 -9.80 13.81
C LYS A 81 4.00 -9.45 13.54
N LYS A 82 4.47 -9.65 12.31
CA LYS A 82 5.87 -9.45 11.91
C LYS A 82 5.92 -8.66 10.62
N GLN A 83 6.85 -7.72 10.58
CA GLN A 83 7.20 -6.99 9.37
C GLN A 83 7.95 -7.92 8.41
N GLY A 84 7.64 -7.80 7.12
CA GLY A 84 8.43 -8.34 6.02
C GLY A 84 9.05 -7.21 5.20
N THR A 85 9.69 -7.57 4.09
CA THR A 85 10.33 -6.59 3.21
C THR A 85 9.28 -5.89 2.33
N ALA A 86 9.19 -4.57 2.43
CA ALA A 86 8.41 -3.76 1.50
C ALA A 86 9.02 -3.85 0.09
N LYS A 87 8.19 -4.06 -0.94
CA LYS A 87 8.66 -4.30 -2.30
C LYS A 87 7.69 -3.80 -3.37
N ILE A 88 8.25 -3.43 -4.52
CA ILE A 88 7.51 -3.20 -5.76
C ILE A 88 7.74 -4.39 -6.69
N THR A 89 6.70 -4.82 -7.40
CA THR A 89 6.82 -5.82 -8.45
C THR A 89 6.08 -5.35 -9.68
N LYS A 90 6.79 -5.25 -10.81
CA LYS A 90 6.18 -4.91 -12.09
C LYS A 90 5.19 -6.00 -12.51
N LEU A 91 3.96 -5.62 -12.81
CA LEU A 91 2.96 -6.54 -13.36
C LEU A 91 3.22 -6.70 -14.86
N SER A 92 2.93 -7.87 -15.41
CA SER A 92 3.08 -8.09 -16.85
C SER A 92 2.00 -7.34 -17.62
N ASP A 93 2.28 -7.00 -18.88
CA ASP A 93 1.35 -6.27 -19.77
C ASP A 93 0.09 -7.08 -20.16
N LYS A 94 -0.12 -8.27 -19.57
CA LYS A 94 -1.27 -9.17 -19.79
C LYS A 94 -2.37 -9.02 -18.73
N VAL A 95 -2.42 -7.90 -18.01
CA VAL A 95 -3.49 -7.64 -17.04
C VAL A 95 -4.66 -6.97 -17.75
N THR A 96 -5.79 -7.68 -17.87
CA THR A 96 -7.05 -7.12 -18.37
C THR A 96 -7.58 -6.08 -17.38
N ALA A 97 -7.90 -4.87 -17.85
CA ALA A 97 -8.54 -3.86 -17.02
C ALA A 97 -9.89 -4.39 -16.48
N PHE A 98 -10.09 -4.33 -15.16
CA PHE A 98 -11.33 -4.73 -14.50
C PHE A 98 -12.36 -3.58 -14.61
N PRO A 99 -13.68 -3.88 -14.70
CA PRO A 99 -14.71 -2.92 -15.10
C PRO A 99 -15.03 -1.84 -14.06
N ASN A 100 -15.84 -0.88 -14.52
CA ASN A 100 -16.12 0.48 -14.02
C ASN A 100 -16.50 0.64 -12.51
N PRO A 101 -16.37 1.87 -11.96
CA PRO A 101 -16.53 2.17 -10.54
C PRO A 101 -17.92 1.81 -9.99
N ILE A 102 -17.93 1.16 -8.83
CA ILE A 102 -19.15 0.78 -8.09
C ILE A 102 -19.82 1.98 -7.40
N TYR A 103 -19.09 3.08 -7.21
CA TYR A 103 -19.50 4.19 -6.33
C TYR A 103 -20.14 5.37 -7.05
N THR A 104 -20.32 5.30 -8.37
CA THR A 104 -21.15 6.26 -9.10
C THR A 104 -22.61 5.82 -8.98
N PRO A 105 -23.50 6.60 -8.35
CA PRO A 105 -24.94 6.39 -8.50
C PRO A 105 -25.27 6.42 -9.99
N ASN A 106 -26.12 5.50 -10.44
CA ASN A 106 -26.67 5.60 -11.79
C ASN A 106 -27.34 6.97 -11.91
N LYS A 107 -26.97 7.75 -12.93
CA LYS A 107 -27.82 8.85 -13.37
C LYS A 107 -29.12 8.22 -13.85
N GLU A 108 -30.20 8.42 -13.11
CA GLU A 108 -31.54 8.35 -13.69
C GLU A 108 -31.69 9.41 -14.79
#